data_AF-R4LET2-F1
#
_entry.id   AF-R4LET2-F1
#
_cell.length_a   1.000
_cell.length_b   1.000
_cell.length_c   1.000
_cell.angle_alpha   90.00
_cell.angle_beta   90.00
_cell.angle_gamma   90.00
#
_symmetry.space_group_name_H-M   'P 1'
#
loop_
_entity.id
_entity.type
_entity.pdbx_description
1 polymer ?
#
loop_
_entity_poly.entity_id
_entity_poly.type
_entity_poly.pdbx_seq_one_letter_code
_entity_poly.pdbx_strand_id
1 'polypeptide(L)'
;MTGGGAAWWVDDPIESSEHDQLGRLPFVRRVVAMLDEVRSHPNSTVMALVGPWGSGKTSTINLVLDALGTERWAVARLNPWAMGSSESIAAELLAAIGTALPSTPKAKRAREKLKEYAVQATPLLALVPTVGESLKGVGDLLAGRLQGDTTLYGK
;
A
#
# COMPACT_ATOMS: atom_id res chain seq x y z
N MET A 1 -45.33 1.12 15.12
CA MET A 1 -45.16 0.20 13.98
C MET A 1 -43.66 0.10 13.71
N THR A 2 -43.07 -1.04 14.02
CA THR A 2 -41.62 -1.32 13.96
C THR A 2 -41.20 -1.65 12.53
N GLY A 3 -40.48 -0.75 11.87
CA GLY A 3 -39.80 -1.04 10.61
C GLY A 3 -38.46 -1.70 10.90
N GLY A 4 -38.47 -3.00 11.18
CA GLY A 4 -37.26 -3.82 11.19
C GLY A 4 -36.73 -3.94 9.77
N GLY A 5 -35.80 -3.08 9.38
CA GLY A 5 -35.06 -3.23 8.14
C GLY A 5 -34.25 -4.52 8.23
N ALA A 6 -34.54 -5.48 7.36
CA ALA A 6 -33.73 -6.68 7.24
C ALA A 6 -32.28 -6.25 6.94
N ALA A 7 -31.36 -6.55 7.87
CA ALA A 7 -29.94 -6.35 7.63
C ALA A 7 -29.52 -7.33 6.53
N TRP A 8 -29.21 -6.80 5.36
CA TRP A 8 -28.66 -7.59 4.26
C TRP A 8 -27.31 -8.16 4.69
N TRP A 9 -27.13 -9.48 4.57
CA TRP A 9 -25.84 -10.10 4.77
C TRP A 9 -24.96 -9.79 3.56
N VAL A 10 -23.91 -9.00 3.78
CA VAL A 10 -22.91 -8.65 2.78
C VAL A 10 -21.63 -9.42 3.09
N ASP A 11 -21.03 -10.02 2.07
CA ASP A 11 -19.73 -10.70 2.17
C ASP A 11 -18.58 -9.67 2.12
N ASP A 12 -18.57 -8.78 3.11
CA ASP A 12 -17.53 -7.76 3.24
C ASP A 12 -16.40 -8.24 4.16
N PRO A 13 -15.14 -7.95 3.82
CA PRO A 13 -14.03 -8.27 4.67
C PRO A 13 -14.09 -7.44 5.97
N ILE A 14 -14.17 -8.11 7.12
CA ILE A 14 -14.15 -7.44 8.42
C ILE A 14 -12.91 -6.54 8.60
N GLU A 15 -13.09 -5.43 9.31
CA GLU A 15 -12.06 -4.40 9.48
C GLU A 15 -11.49 -4.31 10.90
N SER A 16 -12.23 -4.79 11.90
CA SER A 16 -11.86 -4.71 13.32
C SER A 16 -11.94 -6.08 13.99
N SER A 17 -11.04 -6.29 14.95
CA SER A 17 -11.01 -7.50 15.80
C SER A 17 -12.31 -7.80 16.53
N GLU A 18 -13.16 -6.79 16.78
CA GLU A 18 -14.48 -6.95 17.42
C GLU A 18 -15.44 -7.82 16.58
N HIS A 19 -15.24 -7.85 15.26
CA HIS A 19 -16.07 -8.61 14.33
C HIS A 19 -15.52 -10.01 14.03
N ASP A 20 -14.43 -10.44 14.69
CA ASP A 20 -13.78 -11.73 14.36
C ASP A 20 -14.48 -12.95 14.99
N GLN A 21 -15.51 -13.42 14.32
CA GLN A 21 -16.28 -14.61 14.74
C GLN A 21 -15.58 -15.95 14.44
N LEU A 22 -14.53 -15.97 13.60
CA LEU A 22 -13.84 -17.23 13.23
C LEU A 22 -12.50 -17.41 13.94
N GLY A 23 -12.19 -16.59 14.95
CA GLY A 23 -11.02 -16.78 15.81
C GLY A 23 -9.68 -16.66 15.07
N ARG A 24 -9.55 -15.72 14.14
CA ARG A 24 -8.33 -15.38 13.40
C ARG A 24 -7.30 -14.64 14.25
N LEU A 25 -7.71 -14.00 15.35
CA LEU A 25 -6.81 -13.18 16.17
C LEU A 25 -5.49 -13.85 16.61
N PRO A 26 -5.44 -15.13 17.00
CA PRO A 26 -4.17 -15.79 17.33
C PRO A 26 -3.17 -15.83 16.15
N PHE A 27 -3.66 -16.03 14.93
CA PHE A 27 -2.83 -15.97 13.72
C PHE A 27 -2.37 -14.54 13.45
N VAL A 28 -3.31 -13.57 13.50
CA VAL A 28 -3.04 -12.15 13.33
C VAL A 28 -1.93 -11.67 14.27
N ARG A 29 -2.00 -12.01 15.56
CA ARG A 29 -0.97 -11.65 16.56
C ARG A 29 0.41 -12.22 16.22
N ARG A 30 0.48 -13.44 15.68
CA ARG A 30 1.73 -14.05 15.21
C ARG A 30 2.32 -13.29 14.02
N VAL A 31 1.48 -12.88 13.08
CA VAL A 31 1.91 -12.06 11.93
C VAL A 31 2.44 -10.71 12.38
N VAL A 32 1.74 -10.02 13.29
CA VAL A 32 2.20 -8.73 13.84
C VAL A 32 3.55 -8.87 14.55
N ALA A 33 3.73 -9.90 15.38
CA ALA A 33 5.01 -10.15 16.04
C ALA A 33 6.16 -10.38 15.03
N MET A 34 5.90 -11.13 13.96
CA MET A 34 6.87 -11.36 12.88
C MET A 34 7.22 -10.07 12.14
N LEU A 35 6.24 -9.21 11.87
CA LEU A 35 6.47 -7.91 11.23
C LEU A 35 7.33 -7.00 12.12
N ASP A 36 7.04 -6.95 13.43
CA ASP A 36 7.83 -6.17 14.40
C ASP A 36 9.28 -6.67 14.50
N GLU A 37 9.51 -7.99 14.42
CA GLU A 37 10.85 -8.58 14.34
C GLU A 37 11.57 -8.20 13.04
N VAL A 38 10.90 -8.32 11.89
CA VAL A 38 11.46 -7.93 10.59
C VAL A 38 11.87 -6.45 10.56
N ARG A 39 11.08 -5.57 11.17
CA ARG A 39 11.39 -4.14 11.27
C ARG A 39 12.71 -3.85 11.99
N SER A 40 13.14 -4.72 12.90
CA SER A 40 14.41 -4.56 13.62
C SER A 40 15.65 -4.88 12.77
N HIS A 41 15.46 -5.47 11.57
CA HIS A 41 16.52 -5.82 10.66
C HIS A 41 16.75 -4.73 9.59
N PRO A 42 18.00 -4.50 9.13
CA PRO A 42 18.31 -3.48 8.14
C PRO A 42 17.86 -3.82 6.71
N ASN A 43 17.45 -5.07 6.46
CA ASN A 43 17.10 -5.57 5.13
C ASN A 43 15.59 -5.50 4.88
N SER A 44 15.21 -5.16 3.65
CA SER A 44 13.82 -5.23 3.20
C SER A 44 13.34 -6.68 3.10
N THR A 45 12.11 -6.95 3.55
CA THR A 45 11.50 -8.28 3.49
C THR A 45 10.14 -8.22 2.77
N VAL A 46 9.86 -9.21 1.94
CA VAL A 46 8.57 -9.40 1.28
C VAL A 46 7.89 -10.63 1.87
N MET A 47 6.61 -10.50 2.21
CA MET A 47 5.78 -11.59 2.73
C MET A 47 4.53 -11.75 1.88
N ALA A 48 4.00 -12.97 1.80
CA ALA A 48 2.78 -13.28 1.06
C ALA A 48 1.81 -14.07 1.94
N LEU A 49 0.55 -13.62 1.99
CA LEU A 49 -0.56 -14.39 2.56
C LEU A 49 -1.23 -15.19 1.44
N VAL A 50 -1.06 -16.51 1.46
CA VAL A 50 -1.56 -17.41 0.41
C VAL A 50 -2.69 -18.28 0.96
N GLY A 51 -3.73 -18.49 0.16
CA GLY A 51 -4.85 -19.35 0.54
C GLY A 51 -5.94 -19.37 -0.55
N PRO A 52 -6.85 -20.37 -0.52
CA PRO A 52 -7.94 -20.49 -1.49
C PRO A 52 -8.84 -19.27 -1.57
N TRP A 53 -9.59 -19.12 -2.66
CA TRP A 53 -10.64 -18.10 -2.75
C TRP A 53 -11.68 -18.31 -1.64
N GLY A 54 -12.20 -17.23 -1.06
CA GLY A 54 -13.12 -17.30 0.09
C GLY A 54 -12.47 -17.62 1.46
N SER A 55 -11.15 -17.85 1.55
CA SER A 55 -10.50 -18.17 2.83
C SER A 55 -10.35 -16.99 3.81
N GLY A 56 -10.97 -15.84 3.53
CA GLY A 56 -10.89 -14.65 4.37
C GLY A 56 -9.54 -13.93 4.40
N LYS A 57 -8.72 -14.03 3.33
CA LYS A 57 -7.40 -13.37 3.27
C LYS A 57 -7.48 -11.85 3.48
N THR A 58 -8.44 -11.20 2.81
CA THR A 58 -8.64 -9.74 2.91
C THR A 58 -9.01 -9.35 4.34
N SER A 59 -9.95 -10.08 4.96
CA SER A 59 -10.29 -9.92 6.39
C SER A 59 -9.06 -10.07 7.28
N THR A 60 -8.24 -11.09 7.06
CA THR A 60 -7.02 -11.32 7.84
C THR A 60 -6.01 -10.18 7.67
N ILE A 61 -5.82 -9.66 6.45
CA ILE A 61 -4.95 -8.49 6.21
C ILE A 61 -5.48 -7.27 6.97
N ASN A 62 -6.79 -7.01 6.92
CA ASN A 62 -7.40 -5.90 7.65
C ASN A 62 -7.16 -6.01 9.16
N LEU A 63 -7.37 -7.20 9.74
CA LEU A 63 -7.12 -7.43 11.17
C LEU A 63 -5.63 -7.28 11.54
N VAL A 64 -4.71 -7.66 10.65
CA VAL A 64 -3.27 -7.39 10.85
C VAL A 64 -2.99 -5.89 10.86
N LEU A 65 -3.59 -5.13 9.94
CA LEU A 65 -3.42 -3.68 9.87
C LEU A 65 -4.02 -2.98 11.10
N ASP A 66 -5.20 -3.41 11.56
CA ASP A 66 -5.84 -2.95 12.79
C ASP A 66 -4.91 -3.15 14.01
N ALA A 67 -4.25 -4.32 14.08
CA ALA A 67 -3.36 -4.68 15.18
C ALA A 67 -1.94 -4.07 15.11
N LEU A 68 -1.45 -3.61 13.94
CA LEU A 68 -0.09 -3.07 13.77
C LEU A 68 0.10 -1.70 14.43
N GLY A 69 -0.97 -0.90 14.52
CA GLY A 69 -0.94 0.47 15.05
C GLY A 69 -0.21 1.47 14.13
N THR A 70 -0.81 2.63 13.92
CA THR A 70 -0.31 3.65 12.97
C THR A 70 0.89 4.45 13.49
N GLU A 71 1.20 4.37 14.79
CA GLU A 71 2.34 5.09 15.37
C GLU A 71 3.70 4.50 14.97
N ARG A 72 3.73 3.19 14.67
CA ARG A 72 4.97 2.44 14.39
C ARG A 72 5.15 2.10 12.92
N TRP A 73 4.06 2.06 12.17
CA TRP A 73 3.99 1.57 10.81
C TRP A 73 3.31 2.59 9.90
N ALA A 74 3.98 2.96 8.82
CA ALA A 74 3.33 3.63 7.69
C ALA A 74 2.79 2.56 6.73
N VAL A 75 1.50 2.64 6.42
CA VAL A 75 0.81 1.67 5.57
C VAL A 75 0.39 2.35 4.28
N ALA A 76 0.75 1.76 3.14
CA ALA A 76 0.22 2.11 1.83
C ALA A 76 -0.42 0.87 1.19
N ARG A 77 -1.63 1.01 0.65
CA ARG A 77 -2.36 -0.07 -0.03
C ARG A 77 -2.22 0.09 -1.53
N LEU A 78 -1.95 -1.04 -2.20
CA LEU A 78 -1.83 -1.12 -3.66
C LEU A 78 -2.82 -2.18 -4.16
N ASN A 79 -3.62 -1.83 -5.16
CA ASN A 79 -4.48 -2.77 -5.86
C ASN A 79 -3.92 -3.04 -7.28
N PRO A 80 -3.23 -4.17 -7.49
CA PRO A 80 -2.60 -4.45 -8.79
C PRO A 80 -3.63 -4.60 -9.93
N TRP A 81 -4.87 -4.96 -9.63
CA TRP A 81 -5.93 -5.15 -10.63
C TRP A 81 -6.51 -3.84 -11.17
N ALA A 82 -6.29 -2.73 -10.46
CA ALA A 82 -6.69 -1.40 -10.94
C ALA A 82 -5.74 -0.88 -12.04
N MET A 83 -4.63 -1.58 -12.29
CA MET A 83 -3.56 -1.12 -13.18
C MET A 83 -3.52 -1.96 -14.46
N GLY A 84 -3.42 -1.29 -15.61
CA GLY A 84 -3.48 -1.95 -16.92
C GLY A 84 -2.17 -2.59 -17.40
N SER A 85 -1.03 -2.35 -16.73
CA SER A 85 0.29 -2.89 -17.14
C SER A 85 1.25 -3.12 -15.97
N SER A 86 2.26 -3.97 -16.17
CA SER A 86 3.34 -4.25 -15.20
C SER A 86 4.13 -3.01 -14.80
N GLU A 87 4.38 -2.12 -15.76
CA GLU A 87 5.11 -0.86 -15.55
C GLU A 87 4.30 0.08 -14.66
N SER A 88 2.99 0.08 -14.84
CA SER A 88 2.07 0.87 -14.03
C SER A 88 2.07 0.39 -12.58
N ILE A 89 2.09 -0.93 -12.34
CA ILE A 89 2.21 -1.50 -10.98
C ILE A 89 3.55 -1.11 -10.34
N ALA A 90 4.65 -1.20 -11.08
CA ALA A 90 5.97 -0.82 -10.57
C ALA A 90 6.04 0.67 -10.21
N ALA A 91 5.50 1.55 -11.06
CA ALA A 91 5.45 2.99 -10.81
C ALA A 91 4.60 3.31 -9.57
N GLU A 92 3.45 2.66 -9.42
CA GLU A 92 2.56 2.86 -8.26
C GLU A 92 3.22 2.39 -6.96
N LEU A 93 3.91 1.25 -6.98
CA LEU A 93 4.68 0.75 -5.83
C LEU A 93 5.75 1.77 -5.39
N LEU A 94 6.51 2.31 -6.33
CA LEU A 94 7.53 3.31 -6.04
C LEU A 94 6.92 4.61 -5.50
N ALA A 95 5.79 5.06 -6.05
CA ALA A 95 5.07 6.21 -5.54
C ALA A 95 4.58 5.99 -4.11
N ALA A 96 3.96 4.83 -3.84
CA ALA A 96 3.46 4.45 -2.51
C ALA A 96 4.58 4.36 -1.44
N ILE A 97 5.76 3.86 -1.81
CA ILE A 97 6.91 3.89 -0.90
C ILE A 97 7.33 5.34 -0.62
N GLY A 98 7.37 6.19 -1.65
CA GLY A 98 7.75 7.59 -1.52
C GLY A 98 6.82 8.41 -0.62
N THR A 99 5.51 8.15 -0.69
CA THR A 99 4.48 8.81 0.13
C THR A 99 4.46 8.29 1.57
N ALA A 100 4.70 6.99 1.79
CA ALA A 100 4.75 6.39 3.13
C ALA A 100 5.99 6.81 3.95
N LEU A 101 7.04 7.32 3.31
CA LEU A 101 8.25 7.77 3.99
C LEU A 101 7.97 9.01 4.89
N PRO A 102 8.48 9.06 6.14
CA PRO A 102 8.24 10.19 7.04
C PRO A 102 8.98 11.46 6.60
N SER A 103 8.68 12.60 7.22
CA SER A 103 9.32 13.90 6.91
C SER A 103 10.64 14.10 7.67
N THR A 104 11.60 13.18 7.52
CA THR A 104 12.95 13.28 8.12
C THR A 104 14.03 13.54 7.07
N PRO A 105 15.20 14.10 7.44
CA PRO A 105 16.31 14.29 6.48
C PRO A 105 16.76 13.00 5.80
N LYS A 106 16.80 11.88 6.53
CA LYS A 106 17.10 10.55 5.98
C LYS A 106 16.05 10.11 4.97
N ALA A 107 14.77 10.28 5.30
CA ALA A 107 13.67 9.94 4.41
C ALA A 107 13.59 10.84 3.17
N LYS A 108 14.00 12.12 3.27
CA LYS A 108 14.15 13.00 2.11
C LYS A 108 15.19 12.45 1.13
N ARG A 109 16.38 12.06 1.62
CA ARG A 109 17.41 11.40 0.79
C ARG A 109 16.92 10.09 0.19
N ALA A 110 16.17 9.29 0.95
CA ALA A 110 15.56 8.06 0.45
C ALA A 110 14.56 8.35 -0.69
N ARG A 111 13.71 9.39 -0.55
CA ARG A 111 12.82 9.85 -1.63
C ARG A 111 13.59 10.29 -2.88
N GLU A 112 14.69 11.01 -2.73
CA GLU A 112 15.54 11.42 -3.86
C GLU A 112 16.11 10.18 -4.58
N LYS A 113 16.67 9.22 -3.84
CA LYS A 113 17.17 7.96 -4.41
C LYS A 113 16.08 7.11 -5.07
N LEU A 114 14.88 7.09 -4.49
CA LEU A 114 13.73 6.39 -5.04
C LEU A 114 13.28 7.02 -6.37
N LYS A 115 13.32 8.35 -6.48
CA LYS A 115 13.06 9.07 -7.75
C LYS A 115 14.12 8.75 -8.80
N GLU A 116 15.41 8.79 -8.43
CA GLU A 116 16.51 8.40 -9.34
C GLU A 116 16.31 6.96 -9.86
N TYR A 117 15.97 6.03 -8.95
CA TYR A 117 15.68 4.64 -9.32
C TYR A 117 14.45 4.53 -10.21
N ALA A 118 13.34 5.21 -9.89
CA ALA A 118 12.11 5.16 -10.67
C ALA A 118 12.34 5.61 -12.12
N VAL A 119 13.16 6.64 -12.31
CA VAL A 119 13.57 7.11 -13.64
C VAL A 119 14.29 6.01 -14.41
N GLN A 120 15.20 5.27 -13.78
CA GLN A 120 15.95 4.19 -14.45
C GLN A 120 15.16 2.89 -14.64
N ALA A 121 14.28 2.56 -13.70
CA ALA A 121 13.58 1.28 -13.64
C ALA A 121 12.26 1.25 -14.44
N THR A 122 11.71 2.42 -14.78
CA THR A 122 10.50 2.49 -15.59
C THR A 122 10.87 2.69 -17.07
N PRO A 123 10.28 1.91 -18.00
CA PRO A 123 10.35 2.18 -19.44
C PRO A 123 9.73 3.53 -19.83
N LEU A 124 9.13 4.27 -18.88
CA LEU A 124 8.56 5.60 -19.11
C LEU A 124 9.58 6.60 -19.66
N LEU A 125 10.89 6.42 -19.38
CA LEU A 125 11.94 7.19 -20.05
C LEU A 125 11.93 7.03 -21.59
N ALA A 126 11.52 5.87 -22.10
CA ALA A 126 11.45 5.61 -23.55
C ALA A 126 10.24 6.27 -24.22
N LEU A 127 9.25 6.73 -23.44
CA LEU A 127 8.09 7.50 -23.94
C LEU A 127 8.31 9.01 -23.86
N VAL A 128 9.38 9.45 -23.21
CA VAL A 128 9.80 10.86 -23.18
C VAL A 128 10.69 11.10 -24.40
N PRO A 129 10.29 11.94 -25.36
CA PRO A 129 11.11 12.21 -26.53
C PRO A 129 12.51 12.69 -26.10
N THR A 130 13.52 11.97 -26.58
CA THR A 130 14.96 12.29 -26.63
C THR A 130 15.47 13.50 -25.82
N VAL A 131 16.15 13.17 -24.73
CA VAL A 131 17.32 13.83 -24.10
C VAL A 131 17.58 15.31 -24.48
N GLY A 132 17.34 16.19 -23.51
CA GLY A 132 17.87 17.57 -23.50
C GLY A 132 17.18 18.48 -22.49
N GLU A 133 15.84 18.48 -22.48
CA GLU A 133 15.04 19.45 -21.70
C GLU A 133 14.01 18.82 -20.73
N SER A 134 13.89 17.49 -20.70
CA SER A 134 12.71 16.79 -20.16
C SER A 134 12.78 16.31 -18.70
N LEU A 135 13.83 16.64 -17.95
CA LEU A 135 13.88 16.36 -16.50
C LEU A 135 12.78 17.12 -15.72
N LYS A 136 12.35 18.29 -16.20
CA LYS A 136 11.24 19.04 -15.61
C LYS A 136 9.89 18.33 -15.83
N GLY A 137 9.61 17.84 -17.04
CA GLY A 137 8.33 17.17 -17.34
C GLY A 137 8.13 15.83 -16.63
N VAL A 138 9.20 15.03 -16.47
CA VAL A 138 9.17 13.82 -15.63
C VAL A 138 9.04 14.20 -14.16
N GLY A 139 9.72 15.27 -13.74
CA GLY A 139 9.60 15.86 -12.42
C GLY A 139 8.16 16.28 -12.09
N ASP A 140 7.47 16.91 -13.04
CA ASP A 140 6.09 17.40 -12.92
C ASP A 140 5.06 16.27 -13.01
N LEU A 141 5.33 15.21 -13.78
CA LEU A 141 4.46 14.04 -13.89
C LEU A 141 4.56 13.15 -12.64
N LEU A 142 5.78 12.99 -12.10
CA LEU A 142 6.00 12.36 -10.79
C LEU A 142 5.52 13.26 -9.65
N ALA A 143 5.73 14.58 -9.70
CA ALA A 143 5.24 15.51 -8.69
C ALA A 143 3.71 15.61 -8.71
N GLY A 144 3.08 15.60 -9.87
CA GLY A 144 1.63 15.59 -10.02
C GLY A 144 0.97 14.32 -9.47
N ARG A 145 1.65 13.16 -9.56
CA ARG A 145 1.20 11.92 -8.91
C ARG A 145 1.57 11.82 -7.43
N LEU A 146 2.63 12.50 -6.99
CA LEU A 146 3.01 12.60 -5.56
C LEU A 146 2.23 13.70 -4.81
N GLN A 147 1.67 14.69 -5.52
CA GLN A 147 0.82 15.77 -4.99
C GLN A 147 -0.68 15.51 -5.22
N GLY A 148 -1.04 14.43 -5.93
CA GLY A 148 -2.43 14.07 -6.22
C GLY A 148 -3.09 13.34 -5.06
N ASP A 149 -4.01 14.05 -4.39
CA ASP A 149 -5.08 13.62 -3.49
C ASP A 149 -5.11 12.14 -3.07
N THR A 150 -4.86 11.94 -1.78
CA THR A 150 -5.49 10.84 -1.04
C THR A 150 -6.99 11.14 -0.88
N THR A 151 -7.75 11.03 -1.97
CA THR A 151 -9.21 11.00 -1.90
C THR A 151 -9.78 10.05 -2.95
N LEU A 152 -9.71 8.74 -2.65
CA LEU A 152 -10.63 7.76 -3.23
C LEU A 152 -11.58 7.26 -2.15
N TYR A 153 -12.28 8.20 -1.51
CA TYR A 153 -13.62 8.00 -0.95
C TYR A 153 -14.28 9.38 -0.86
N GLY A 154 -15.18 9.64 -1.80
CA GLY A 154 -15.86 10.91 -1.96
C GLY A 154 -17.10 10.72 -2.82
N LYS A 155 -18.17 10.29 -2.14
CA LYS A 155 -19.55 9.99 -2.59
C LYS A 155 -19.79 8.63 -3.23
#